data_AF-A0A3Q4GQN6-F1
#
_entry.id   AF-A0A3Q4GQN6-F1
#
_cell.length_a   1.000
_cell.length_b   1.000
_cell.length_c   1.000
_cell.angle_alpha   90.00
_cell.angle_beta   90.00
_cell.angle_gamma   90.00
#
_symmetry.space_group_name_H-M   'P 1'
#
loop_
_entity.id
_entity.type
_entity.pdbx_description
1 polymer ?
#
loop_
_entity_poly.entity_id
_entity_poly.type
_entity_poly.pdbx_seq_one_letter_code
_entity_poly.pdbx_strand_id
1 'polypeptide(L)'
;MAPDEDTSMPEQTPKYKRSQRSLHVLTTKFVQLLQESKSGELDLRDAVRALAVGQKRRIYDITNVLEGIGLIMKISKSTVKWIGHTLGENTQLLANRLVELKSEVKGLEQMECVLDQQKRWVEQSIKNITEDCRKYPFL
;
A
#
# COMPACT_ATOMS: atom_id res chain seq x y z
N MET A 1 -70.24 -11.72 -24.27
CA MET A 1 -69.61 -12.30 -23.07
C MET A 1 -68.13 -11.97 -23.14
N ALA A 2 -67.62 -11.09 -22.27
CA ALA A 2 -66.22 -11.15 -21.83
C ALA A 2 -66.18 -12.15 -20.64
N PRO A 3 -65.05 -12.81 -20.34
CA PRO A 3 -63.88 -12.18 -19.67
C PRO A 3 -62.53 -12.62 -20.30
N ASP A 4 -61.32 -12.26 -19.84
CA ASP A 4 -60.87 -11.36 -18.75
C ASP A 4 -59.49 -10.73 -19.11
N GLU A 5 -58.95 -9.85 -18.25
CA GLU A 5 -57.52 -9.47 -18.23
C GLU A 5 -56.69 -10.48 -17.41
N ASP A 6 -55.43 -10.77 -17.79
CA ASP A 6 -54.33 -10.73 -16.81
C ASP A 6 -52.93 -10.55 -17.45
N THR A 7 -52.35 -9.38 -17.20
CA THR A 7 -51.05 -9.15 -16.52
C THR A 7 -49.98 -10.25 -16.55
N SER A 8 -48.78 -9.91 -17.05
CA SER A 8 -47.62 -9.67 -16.16
C SER A 8 -46.34 -9.28 -16.92
N MET A 9 -45.81 -8.10 -16.59
CA MET A 9 -44.42 -7.74 -16.89
C MET A 9 -43.48 -8.70 -16.17
N PRO A 10 -42.35 -9.12 -16.76
CA PRO A 10 -41.39 -9.98 -16.09
C PRO A 10 -40.75 -9.26 -14.90
N GLU A 11 -41.13 -9.68 -13.70
CA GLU A 11 -40.71 -9.10 -12.42
C GLU A 11 -39.19 -9.26 -12.23
N GLN A 12 -38.42 -8.22 -12.59
CA GLN A 12 -36.97 -8.27 -12.51
C GLN A 12 -36.49 -8.34 -11.05
N THR A 13 -36.07 -9.55 -10.70
CA THR A 13 -35.81 -10.08 -9.35
C THR A 13 -35.03 -9.18 -8.38
N PRO A 14 -35.26 -9.31 -7.05
CA PRO A 14 -34.60 -8.50 -6.02
C PRO A 14 -33.07 -8.67 -5.93
N LYS A 15 -32.46 -9.65 -6.64
CA LYS A 15 -31.00 -9.85 -6.67
C LYS A 15 -30.25 -8.67 -7.28
N TYR A 16 -30.78 -8.06 -8.35
CA TYR A 16 -30.12 -6.94 -9.03
C TYR A 16 -30.06 -5.66 -8.16
N LYS A 17 -31.13 -5.39 -7.42
CA LYS A 17 -31.19 -4.26 -6.46
C LYS A 17 -30.23 -4.44 -5.26
N ARG A 18 -29.78 -5.67 -4.97
CA ARG A 18 -28.85 -5.98 -3.86
C ARG A 18 -27.39 -5.71 -4.22
N SER A 19 -26.96 -5.96 -5.47
CA SER A 19 -25.56 -5.75 -5.89
C SER A 19 -25.18 -4.27 -5.95
N GLN A 20 -26.11 -3.41 -6.37
CA GLN A 20 -25.93 -1.95 -6.41
C GLN A 20 -25.70 -1.29 -5.03
N ARG A 21 -25.99 -2.01 -3.93
CA ARG A 21 -25.74 -1.58 -2.55
C ARG A 21 -24.64 -2.38 -1.86
N SER A 22 -23.83 -3.13 -2.62
CA SER A 22 -22.71 -3.90 -2.10
C SER A 22 -21.62 -2.98 -1.52
N LEU A 23 -20.88 -3.49 -0.53
CA LEU A 23 -19.78 -2.72 0.09
C LEU A 23 -18.73 -2.32 -0.97
N HIS A 24 -18.42 -3.20 -1.92
CA HIS A 24 -17.53 -2.91 -3.04
C HIS A 24 -17.93 -1.64 -3.82
N VAL A 25 -19.18 -1.55 -4.28
CA VAL A 25 -19.68 -0.39 -5.05
C VAL A 25 -19.62 0.89 -4.20
N LEU A 26 -19.88 0.79 -2.90
CA LEU A 26 -19.74 1.93 -1.98
C LEU A 26 -18.27 2.33 -1.79
N THR A 27 -17.35 1.37 -1.67
CA THR A 27 -15.91 1.62 -1.54
C THR A 27 -15.35 2.28 -2.80
N THR A 28 -15.67 1.79 -3.99
CA THR A 28 -15.20 2.39 -5.26
C THR A 28 -15.63 3.84 -5.39
N LYS A 29 -16.91 4.14 -5.11
CA LYS A 29 -17.41 5.52 -5.11
C LYS A 29 -16.79 6.39 -4.00
N PHE A 30 -16.55 5.83 -2.81
CA PHE A 30 -15.90 6.55 -1.71
C PHE A 30 -14.47 6.96 -2.07
N VAL A 31 -13.70 6.03 -2.65
CA VAL A 31 -12.33 6.28 -3.12
C VAL A 31 -12.32 7.29 -4.26
N GLN A 32 -13.27 7.21 -5.20
CA GLN A 32 -13.40 8.20 -6.28
C GLN A 32 -13.63 9.61 -5.73
N LEU A 33 -14.60 9.80 -4.82
CA LEU A 33 -14.87 11.10 -4.18
C LEU A 33 -13.63 11.65 -3.42
N LEU A 34 -12.86 10.76 -2.81
CA LEU A 34 -11.64 11.10 -2.09
C LEU A 34 -10.49 11.51 -3.04
N GLN A 35 -10.38 10.88 -4.21
CA GLN A 35 -9.41 11.22 -5.26
C GLN A 35 -9.79 12.49 -6.05
N GLU A 36 -11.09 12.74 -6.25
CA GLU A 36 -11.60 13.98 -6.86
C GLU A 36 -11.45 15.20 -5.93
N SER A 37 -11.26 14.98 -4.62
CA SER A 37 -11.06 16.06 -3.65
C SER A 37 -9.66 16.70 -3.81
N LYS A 38 -9.63 18.00 -4.12
CA LYS A 38 -8.38 18.74 -4.40
C LYS A 38 -7.36 18.75 -3.25
N SER A 39 -7.80 18.52 -2.01
CA SER A 39 -6.93 18.48 -0.81
C SER A 39 -6.64 17.05 -0.32
N GLY A 40 -7.19 16.02 -0.99
CA GLY A 40 -7.22 14.65 -0.50
C GLY A 40 -8.07 14.47 0.77
N GLU A 41 -8.98 15.40 1.07
CA GLU A 41 -9.79 15.45 2.30
C GLU A 41 -11.28 15.32 1.99
N LEU A 42 -11.98 14.47 2.74
CA LEU A 42 -13.38 14.12 2.54
C LEU A 42 -14.18 14.24 3.85
N ASP A 43 -15.24 15.05 3.86
CA ASP A 43 -16.23 15.01 4.96
C ASP A 43 -17.13 13.78 4.78
N LEU A 44 -17.14 12.93 5.80
CA LEU A 44 -17.94 11.71 5.89
C LEU A 44 -19.44 11.99 5.80
N ARG A 45 -19.92 13.20 6.15
CA ARG A 45 -21.32 13.62 5.97
C ARG A 45 -21.69 13.76 4.50
N ASP A 46 -20.80 14.33 3.70
CA ASP A 46 -21.04 14.48 2.26
C ASP A 46 -20.79 13.17 1.52
N ALA A 47 -19.84 12.34 1.98
CA ALA A 47 -19.72 10.95 1.55
C ALA A 47 -21.02 10.16 1.80
N VAL A 48 -21.64 10.23 2.99
CA VAL A 48 -22.94 9.59 3.27
C VAL A 48 -24.02 10.05 2.29
N ARG A 49 -24.05 11.34 1.97
CA ARG A 49 -25.02 11.94 1.05
C ARG A 49 -24.82 11.47 -0.39
N ALA A 50 -23.60 11.52 -0.90
CA ALA A 50 -23.23 11.13 -2.26
C ALA A 50 -23.31 9.61 -2.51
N LEU A 51 -23.01 8.81 -1.49
CA LEU A 51 -23.11 7.34 -1.55
C LEU A 51 -24.55 6.83 -1.36
N ALA A 52 -25.52 7.73 -1.12
CA ALA A 52 -26.93 7.42 -0.87
C ALA A 52 -27.16 6.33 0.20
N VAL A 53 -26.25 6.25 1.20
CA VAL A 53 -26.31 5.20 2.21
C VAL A 53 -27.29 5.62 3.30
N GLY A 54 -28.48 5.02 3.31
CA GLY A 54 -29.48 5.23 4.38
C GLY A 54 -29.02 4.81 5.78
N GLN A 55 -27.81 4.24 5.93
CA GLN A 55 -27.21 3.86 7.21
C GLN A 55 -25.73 4.23 7.25
N LYS A 56 -25.33 5.06 8.24
CA LYS A 56 -23.92 5.44 8.50
C LYS A 56 -22.98 4.24 8.72
N ARG A 57 -23.52 3.05 9.02
CA ARG A 57 -22.76 1.83 9.32
C ARG A 57 -21.74 1.46 8.24
N ARG A 58 -22.04 1.63 6.95
CA ARG A 58 -21.14 1.23 5.85
C ARG A 58 -19.92 2.14 5.70
N ILE A 59 -20.01 3.41 6.12
CA ILE A 59 -18.85 4.31 6.13
C ILE A 59 -17.78 3.76 7.07
N TYR A 60 -18.16 3.29 8.26
CA TYR A 60 -17.21 2.69 9.20
C TYR A 60 -16.58 1.40 8.69
N ASP A 61 -17.30 0.58 7.91
CA ASP A 61 -16.68 -0.59 7.26
C ASP A 61 -15.58 -0.18 6.28
N ILE A 62 -15.80 0.90 5.51
CA ILE A 62 -14.83 1.43 4.55
C ILE A 62 -13.67 2.10 5.29
N THR A 63 -13.95 3.02 6.22
CA THR A 63 -12.90 3.79 6.90
C THR A 63 -12.02 2.91 7.76
N ASN A 64 -12.58 1.95 8.51
CA ASN A 64 -11.77 1.09 9.39
C ASN A 64 -10.81 0.19 8.58
N VAL A 65 -11.21 -0.27 7.39
CA VAL A 65 -10.34 -1.05 6.51
C VAL A 65 -9.26 -0.16 5.89
N LEU A 66 -9.61 1.01 5.38
CA LEU A 66 -8.63 1.94 4.78
C LEU A 66 -7.65 2.52 5.84
N GLU A 67 -8.12 2.76 7.06
CA GLU A 67 -7.31 3.20 8.21
C GLU A 67 -6.41 2.06 8.69
N GLY A 68 -6.93 0.83 8.79
CA GLY A 68 -6.15 -0.36 9.15
C GLY A 68 -5.07 -0.75 8.13
N ILE A 69 -5.21 -0.37 6.86
CA ILE A 69 -4.17 -0.51 5.82
C ILE A 69 -3.24 0.72 5.80
N GLY A 70 -3.61 1.84 6.43
CA GLY A 70 -2.85 3.09 6.43
C GLY A 70 -3.03 3.97 5.18
N LEU A 71 -4.08 3.73 4.39
CA LEU A 71 -4.41 4.54 3.19
C LEU A 71 -5.13 5.85 3.54
N ILE A 72 -5.75 5.93 4.71
CA ILE A 72 -6.37 7.17 5.21
C ILE A 72 -6.01 7.44 6.68
N MET A 73 -6.01 8.71 7.06
CA MET A 73 -6.05 9.15 8.46
C MET A 73 -7.36 9.86 8.76
N LYS A 74 -7.72 9.85 10.04
CA LYS A 74 -8.79 10.66 10.60
C LYS A 74 -8.25 12.02 11.02
N ILE A 75 -8.71 13.10 10.39
CA ILE A 75 -8.43 14.48 10.82
C ILE A 75 -9.41 14.90 11.91
N SER A 76 -10.70 14.54 11.75
CA SER A 76 -11.76 14.96 12.66
C SER A 76 -12.79 13.84 12.84
N LYS A 77 -13.79 14.06 13.71
CA LYS A 77 -14.92 13.13 13.87
C LYS A 77 -15.72 12.94 12.57
N SER A 78 -15.68 13.90 11.65
CA SER A 78 -16.36 13.84 10.34
C SER A 78 -15.42 13.95 9.14
N THR A 79 -14.10 14.04 9.30
CA THR A 79 -13.18 14.31 8.18
C THR A 79 -12.06 13.27 8.16
N VAL A 80 -11.84 12.66 6.99
CA VAL A 80 -10.70 11.79 6.71
C VAL A 80 -9.85 12.37 5.59
N LYS A 81 -8.56 12.03 5.60
CA LYS A 81 -7.59 12.41 4.57
C LYS A 81 -6.92 11.19 3.99
N TRP A 82 -6.75 11.19 2.68
CA TRP A 82 -5.96 10.22 1.94
C TRP A 82 -4.46 10.41 2.25
N ILE A 83 -3.84 9.38 2.84
CA ILE A 83 -2.37 9.29 3.02
C ILE A 83 -1.77 8.28 2.04
N GLY A 84 -2.58 7.32 1.56
CA GLY A 84 -2.18 6.39 0.53
C GLY A 84 -1.52 7.15 -0.61
N HIS A 85 -0.32 6.73 -1.00
CA HIS A 85 0.53 7.57 -1.85
C HIS A 85 -0.22 7.96 -3.13
N THR A 86 -0.35 9.27 -3.39
CA THR A 86 -0.99 9.78 -4.60
C THR A 86 -0.25 9.19 -5.81
N LEU A 87 -0.99 8.45 -6.64
CA LEU A 87 -0.42 7.53 -7.64
C LEU A 87 0.46 8.22 -8.70
N GLY A 88 0.37 9.55 -8.82
CA GLY A 88 1.17 10.37 -9.73
C GLY A 88 2.40 11.06 -9.10
N GLU A 89 2.32 11.57 -7.87
CA GLU A 89 3.35 12.50 -7.35
C GLU A 89 4.45 11.81 -6.54
N ASN A 90 4.07 10.85 -5.68
CA ASN A 90 5.05 10.14 -4.86
C ASN A 90 5.80 9.04 -5.63
N THR A 91 5.28 8.58 -6.78
CA THR A 91 5.90 7.50 -7.56
C THR A 91 7.30 7.88 -8.05
N GLN A 92 7.51 9.13 -8.47
CA GLN A 92 8.83 9.62 -8.89
C GLN A 92 9.79 9.79 -7.71
N LEU A 93 9.29 10.30 -6.58
CA LEU A 93 10.08 10.51 -5.35
C LEU A 93 10.53 9.17 -4.74
N LEU A 94 9.62 8.18 -4.69
CA LEU A 94 9.89 6.82 -4.27
C LEU A 94 10.84 6.11 -5.25
N ALA A 95 10.67 6.28 -6.57
CA ALA A 95 11.60 5.73 -7.56
C ALA A 95 13.01 6.29 -7.40
N ASN A 96 13.14 7.61 -7.21
CA ASN A 96 14.43 8.26 -6.95
C ASN A 96 15.06 7.73 -5.66
N ARG A 97 14.28 7.62 -4.57
CA ARG A 97 14.77 7.10 -3.29
C ARG A 97 15.15 5.61 -3.36
N LEU A 98 14.45 4.81 -4.15
CA LEU A 98 14.81 3.42 -4.44
C LEU A 98 16.13 3.32 -5.23
N VAL A 99 16.38 4.25 -6.16
CA VAL A 99 17.66 4.32 -6.89
C VAL A 99 18.81 4.72 -5.96
N GLU A 100 18.61 5.72 -5.08
CA GLU A 100 19.59 6.09 -4.05
C GLU A 100 19.93 4.90 -3.15
N LEU A 101 18.92 4.29 -2.51
CA LEU A 101 19.11 3.14 -1.61
C LEU A 101 19.79 1.97 -2.33
N LYS A 102 19.47 1.72 -3.61
CA LYS A 102 20.13 0.67 -4.41
C LYS A 102 21.58 0.99 -4.73
N SER A 103 21.93 2.26 -4.93
CA SER A 103 23.32 2.68 -5.10
C SER A 103 24.12 2.61 -3.79
N GLU A 104 23.49 2.95 -2.66
CA GLU A 104 24.06 2.84 -1.32
C GLU A 104 24.36 1.38 -0.96
N VAL A 105 23.39 0.47 -1.13
CA VAL A 105 23.58 -0.98 -0.95
C VAL A 105 24.75 -1.50 -1.78
N LYS A 106 24.80 -1.15 -3.07
CA LYS A 106 25.90 -1.57 -3.95
C LYS A 106 27.27 -1.01 -3.51
N GLY A 107 27.31 0.19 -2.95
CA GLY A 107 28.53 0.78 -2.37
C GLY A 107 29.00 0.02 -1.12
N LEU A 108 28.06 -0.37 -0.25
CA LEU A 108 28.34 -1.16 0.94
C LEU A 108 28.85 -2.56 0.57
N GLU A 109 28.22 -3.26 -0.39
CA GLU A 109 28.67 -4.56 -0.92
C GLU A 109 30.12 -4.49 -1.46
N GLN A 110 30.49 -3.40 -2.14
CA GLN A 110 31.85 -3.20 -2.62
C GLN A 110 32.85 -3.00 -1.49
N MET A 111 32.49 -2.23 -0.45
CA MET A 111 33.36 -2.02 0.70
C MET A 111 33.54 -3.31 1.53
N GLU A 112 32.47 -4.10 1.71
CA GLU A 112 32.53 -5.41 2.34
C GLU A 112 33.49 -6.36 1.59
N CYS A 113 33.39 -6.43 0.26
CA CYS A 113 34.29 -7.23 -0.58
C CYS A 113 35.77 -6.83 -0.42
N VAL A 114 36.07 -5.53 -0.30
CA VAL A 114 37.44 -5.03 -0.05
C VAL A 114 37.92 -5.44 1.35
N LEU A 115 37.09 -5.29 2.38
CA LEU A 115 37.42 -5.68 3.75
C LEU A 115 37.68 -7.20 3.85
N ASP A 116 36.86 -8.03 3.20
CA ASP A 116 37.06 -9.48 3.13
C ASP A 116 38.32 -9.88 2.35
N GLN A 117 38.73 -9.10 1.35
CA GLN A 117 40.01 -9.34 0.66
C GLN A 117 41.20 -8.96 1.53
N GLN A 118 41.15 -7.82 2.24
CA GLN A 118 42.18 -7.40 3.18
C GLN A 118 42.31 -8.38 4.35
N LYS A 119 41.20 -8.83 4.93
CA LYS A 119 41.16 -9.84 5.98
C LYS A 119 41.86 -11.13 5.53
N ARG A 120 41.48 -11.69 4.38
CA ARG A 120 42.12 -12.90 3.82
C ARG A 120 43.62 -12.71 3.55
N TRP A 121 44.04 -11.52 3.11
CA TRP A 121 45.45 -11.23 2.87
C TRP A 121 46.25 -11.22 4.18
N VAL A 122 45.72 -10.60 5.24
CA VAL A 122 46.34 -10.59 6.58
C VAL A 122 46.38 -11.99 7.17
N GLU A 123 45.28 -12.75 7.11
CA GLU A 123 45.21 -14.15 7.56
C GLU A 123 46.26 -15.02 6.85
N GLN A 124 46.39 -14.91 5.53
CA GLN A 124 47.40 -15.65 4.77
C GLN A 124 48.84 -15.19 5.07
N SER A 125 49.06 -13.89 5.29
CA SER A 125 50.37 -13.35 5.67
C SER A 125 50.82 -13.88 7.04
N ILE A 126 49.93 -13.84 8.04
CA ILE A 126 50.16 -14.44 9.37
C ILE A 126 50.45 -15.93 9.25
N LYS A 127 49.69 -16.66 8.42
CA LYS A 127 49.90 -18.09 8.18
C LYS A 127 51.28 -18.37 7.59
N ASN A 128 51.67 -17.67 6.52
CA ASN A 128 52.98 -17.84 5.89
C ASN A 128 54.11 -17.61 6.90
N ILE A 129 54.07 -16.50 7.65
CA ILE A 129 55.09 -16.16 8.66
C ILE A 129 55.16 -17.22 9.77
N THR A 130 54.01 -17.70 10.28
CA THR A 130 53.99 -18.73 11.33
C THR A 130 54.37 -20.13 10.83
N GLU A 131 54.14 -20.46 9.56
CA GLU A 131 54.62 -21.70 8.94
C GLU A 131 56.13 -21.65 8.67
N ASP A 132 56.68 -20.52 8.21
CA ASP A 132 58.13 -20.34 8.00
C ASP A 132 58.92 -20.37 9.33
N CYS A 133 58.42 -19.72 10.40
CA CYS A 133 59.02 -19.83 11.73
C CYS A 133 59.01 -21.27 12.29
N ARG A 134 58.02 -22.10 11.94
CA ARG A 134 57.98 -23.52 12.33
C ARG A 134 58.93 -24.38 11.50
N LYS A 135 59.31 -23.93 10.30
CA LYS A 135 60.17 -24.65 9.36
C LYS A 135 61.66 -24.50 9.68
N TYR A 136 62.04 -23.39 10.33
CA TYR A 136 63.40 -23.12 10.79
C TYR A 136 63.44 -22.67 12.26
N PRO A 137 63.14 -23.56 13.23
CA PRO A 137 63.02 -23.19 14.64
C PRO A 137 64.35 -22.94 15.38
N PHE A 138 65.51 -23.23 14.76
CA PHE A 138 66.84 -23.18 15.41
C PHE A 138 67.96 -22.70 14.46
N LEU A 139 67.84 -21.46 13.99
CA LEU A 139 68.98 -20.60 13.62
C LEU A 139 69.01 -19.42 14.59
#